data_AF-A0AA45M877-F1
#
_entry.id   AF-A0AA45M877-F1
#
_cell.length_a   1.000
_cell.length_b   1.000
_cell.length_c   1.000
_cell.angle_alpha   90.00
_cell.angle_beta   90.00
_cell.angle_gamma   90.00
#
_symmetry.space_group_name_H-M   'P 1'
#
loop_
_entity.id
_entity.type
_entity.pdbx_description
1 polymer ?
#
loop_
_entity_poly.entity_id
_entity_poly.type
_entity_poly.pdbx_seq_one_letter_code
_entity_poly.pdbx_strand_id
1 'polypeptide(L)'
;MNHLRITAALAALLAAGAASADNISLRLSYADGRNGAVFSARHAEIGSFALTPDVRSQAAGAQWRVVARDAQGAILHEVTVAGSQQRHVEVFNPRTGAIDISETVRQPTGSFEVSMPFDSATATIEVLPAQGASAKGMSGAVAAAPLASFDRAALAKLAGASRSARAAALTPTATATTIVSTGPAAARMDYVFVGDGYTAAEMDKWHTDAQKVIDGFLADPLFAANRANMNVRRVDVASNQSGVDEPDKGIYRDTAMDAAFNCYNIDRLLCVDNDKVQDIVGSVLAPDERDVIIVVANSTRYGGSGGQVATLSMATQSIEIALHEIGHTAFGLADEYDYGTCSLNGEPAEPDVTMNGTRSVKWRGLIAASTPVPTSAGAYPNGTVGVFQGAQYCASGKYRPTENSRMRMLGYPWHAVNEGAAAKVFAQYTGGGGITQTGVLASGGTAYAPSASPGWGQAAAGAFTLNLSGKVGTNFQVSLYQWGANGWAQVAASQGTSPNKTLTYNAPAGYYYAMISAVTGSGAYSLTYSYAKP
;
A
#
# COMPACT_ATOMS: atom_id res chain seq x y z
N MET A 1 49.82 -39.95 -3.26
CA MET A 1 49.81 -39.24 -1.97
C MET A 1 50.39 -37.86 -2.17
N ASN A 2 49.55 -36.84 -2.41
CA ASN A 2 49.85 -35.45 -2.07
C ASN A 2 48.67 -34.54 -2.45
N HIS A 3 48.37 -33.59 -1.56
CA HIS A 3 47.65 -32.34 -1.76
C HIS A 3 46.12 -32.47 -2.02
N LEU A 4 45.20 -31.76 -1.37
CA LEU A 4 45.30 -30.48 -0.69
C LEU A 4 44.08 -30.35 0.25
N ARG A 5 44.30 -30.31 1.58
CA ARG A 5 43.32 -29.81 2.56
C ARG A 5 43.46 -28.29 2.56
N ILE A 6 42.54 -27.57 1.90
CA ILE A 6 42.36 -26.13 2.06
C ILE A 6 40.88 -25.88 2.40
N THR A 7 40.65 -25.86 3.71
CA THR A 7 39.77 -24.96 4.46
C THR A 7 38.42 -24.53 3.86
N ALA A 8 37.37 -25.08 4.45
CA ALA A 8 35.99 -24.54 4.48
C ALA A 8 35.87 -23.14 5.13
N ALA A 9 36.99 -22.46 5.42
CA ALA A 9 37.05 -21.12 5.99
C ALA A 9 37.15 -20.00 4.92
N LEU A 10 37.27 -20.34 3.63
CA LEU A 10 37.30 -19.35 2.53
C LEU A 10 35.94 -19.16 1.84
N ALA A 11 34.98 -20.05 2.07
CA ALA A 11 33.61 -19.92 1.55
C ALA A 11 32.74 -18.95 2.38
N ALA A 12 33.19 -18.57 3.58
CA ALA A 12 32.51 -17.62 4.47
C ALA A 12 33.01 -16.17 4.31
N LEU A 13 33.93 -15.88 3.37
CA LEU A 13 34.51 -14.54 3.19
C LEU A 13 34.37 -13.94 1.79
N LEU A 14 33.51 -14.50 0.93
CA LEU A 14 33.21 -13.95 -0.41
C LEU A 14 31.72 -13.63 -0.65
N ALA A 15 30.91 -13.62 0.42
CA ALA A 15 29.52 -13.14 0.38
C ALA A 15 29.39 -11.64 0.69
N ALA A 16 30.39 -10.84 0.31
CA ALA A 16 30.36 -9.38 0.42
C ALA A 16 30.68 -8.79 -0.95
N GLY A 17 29.64 -8.43 -1.71
CA GLY A 17 29.84 -7.62 -2.92
C GLY A 17 28.94 -7.95 -4.09
N ALA A 18 27.64 -7.67 -3.97
CA ALA A 18 26.79 -7.11 -5.01
C ALA A 18 25.42 -6.83 -4.36
N ALA A 19 25.32 -5.71 -3.62
CA ALA A 19 24.04 -5.26 -3.12
C ALA A 19 23.13 -5.05 -4.33
N SER A 20 22.00 -5.75 -4.34
CA SER A 20 20.79 -5.35 -5.08
C SER A 20 20.56 -3.86 -4.81
N ALA A 21 19.88 -3.13 -5.70
CA ALA A 21 19.31 -1.85 -5.28
C ALA A 21 18.27 -2.20 -4.22
N ASP A 22 18.70 -2.26 -2.96
CA ASP A 22 17.84 -2.65 -1.87
C ASP A 22 16.88 -1.49 -1.62
N ASN A 23 15.61 -1.81 -1.40
CA ASN A 23 14.67 -0.89 -0.80
C ASN A 23 14.73 -1.06 0.71
N ILE A 24 14.28 -0.04 1.43
CA ILE A 24 14.13 -0.09 2.88
C ILE A 24 12.66 0.07 3.24
N SER A 25 12.11 -0.91 3.95
CA SER A 25 10.86 -0.74 4.68
C SER A 25 11.20 -0.16 6.04
N LEU A 26 10.52 0.93 6.40
CA LEU A 26 10.77 1.69 7.61
C LEU A 26 9.47 1.81 8.40
N ARG A 27 9.44 1.21 9.59
CA ARG A 27 8.37 1.47 10.56
C ARG A 27 8.72 2.68 11.40
N LEU A 28 7.97 3.75 11.22
CA LEU A 28 8.10 5.00 11.94
C LEU A 28 7.00 5.08 13.00
N SER A 29 7.38 5.31 14.26
CA SER A 29 6.42 5.70 15.29
C SER A 29 6.40 7.21 15.44
N TYR A 30 5.23 7.76 15.76
CA TYR A 30 5.07 9.15 16.15
C TYR A 30 4.55 9.27 17.58
N ALA A 31 4.88 10.37 18.23
CA ALA A 31 4.29 10.80 19.48
C ALA A 31 4.05 12.31 19.46
N ASP A 32 2.88 12.75 19.91
CA ASP A 32 2.53 14.16 20.04
C ASP A 32 3.40 14.83 21.11
N GLY A 33 4.32 15.68 20.67
CA GLY A 33 5.10 16.56 21.53
C GLY A 33 4.45 17.94 21.69
N ARG A 34 4.96 18.74 22.64
CA ARG A 34 4.51 20.13 22.87
C ARG A 34 4.65 21.02 21.63
N ASN A 35 5.58 20.69 20.73
CA ASN A 35 5.92 21.48 19.54
C ASN A 35 5.58 20.75 18.22
N GLY A 36 4.72 19.73 18.27
CA GLY A 36 4.37 18.88 17.12
C GLY A 36 4.75 17.42 17.30
N ALA A 37 4.41 16.59 16.30
CA ALA A 37 4.74 15.17 16.31
C ALA A 37 6.27 14.95 16.27
N VAL A 38 6.75 14.05 17.13
CA VAL A 38 8.13 13.56 17.14
C VAL A 38 8.14 12.16 16.55
N PHE A 39 9.04 11.91 15.59
CA PHE A 39 9.15 10.61 14.93
C PHE A 39 10.40 9.86 15.34
N SER A 40 10.29 8.55 15.41
CA SER A 40 11.41 7.64 15.57
C SER A 40 11.27 6.42 14.69
N ALA A 41 12.37 6.01 14.06
CA ALA A 41 12.44 4.74 13.35
C ALA A 41 12.57 3.58 14.35
N ARG A 42 11.61 2.66 14.30
CA ARG A 42 11.48 1.54 15.26
C ARG A 42 11.93 0.21 14.68
N HIS A 43 11.67 0.01 13.39
CA HIS A 43 12.04 -1.19 12.66
C HIS A 43 12.50 -0.79 11.26
N ALA A 44 13.48 -1.49 10.73
CA ALA A 44 13.88 -1.38 9.34
C ALA A 44 14.19 -2.75 8.74
N GLU A 45 13.73 -2.96 7.52
CA GLU A 45 14.05 -4.13 6.72
C GLU A 45 14.63 -3.66 5.39
N ILE A 46 15.80 -4.20 5.01
CA ILE A 46 16.46 -3.90 3.74
C ILE A 46 16.38 -5.16 2.88
N GLY A 47 15.86 -5.03 1.66
CA GLY A 47 15.71 -6.16 0.76
C GLY A 47 15.11 -5.82 -0.59
N SER A 48 14.72 -6.86 -1.32
CA SER A 48 14.12 -6.76 -2.65
C SER A 48 12.60 -6.88 -2.56
N PHE A 49 11.93 -5.75 -2.34
CA PHE A 49 10.46 -5.60 -2.32
C PHE A 49 10.09 -4.27 -2.98
N ALA A 50 8.85 -4.12 -3.45
CA ALA A 50 8.40 -2.87 -4.08
C ALA A 50 8.36 -1.66 -3.12
N LEU A 51 8.40 -0.46 -3.72
CA LEU A 51 8.17 0.80 -3.00
C LEU A 51 6.69 0.93 -2.65
N THR A 52 6.39 1.62 -1.55
CA THR A 52 5.00 1.92 -1.20
C THR A 52 4.42 2.85 -2.25
N PRO A 53 3.31 2.50 -2.92
CA PRO A 53 2.68 3.39 -3.89
C PRO A 53 2.08 4.61 -3.19
N ASP A 54 2.16 5.79 -3.81
CA ASP A 54 1.52 7.00 -3.28
C ASP A 54 0.02 7.02 -3.59
N VAL A 55 -0.71 6.15 -2.89
CA VAL A 55 -2.17 6.01 -3.00
C VAL A 55 -2.94 7.19 -2.38
N ARG A 56 -2.28 8.01 -1.55
CA ARG A 56 -2.89 9.10 -0.77
C ARG A 56 -2.48 10.51 -1.17
N SER A 57 -1.70 10.68 -2.25
CA SER A 57 -1.26 11.99 -2.78
C SER A 57 -2.36 13.04 -2.99
N GLN A 58 -3.64 12.62 -3.03
CA GLN A 58 -4.80 13.52 -3.19
C GLN A 58 -5.81 13.48 -2.04
N ALA A 59 -5.60 12.77 -0.92
CA ALA A 59 -6.57 12.72 0.19
C ALA A 59 -6.31 13.80 1.27
N ALA A 60 -7.37 14.41 1.84
CA ALA A 60 -7.20 15.35 2.95
C ALA A 60 -6.96 14.54 4.22
N GLY A 61 -6.10 15.04 5.11
CA GLY A 61 -5.57 14.25 6.23
C GLY A 61 -4.24 13.55 5.94
N ALA A 62 -3.70 13.67 4.71
CA ALA A 62 -2.26 13.60 4.48
C ALA A 62 -1.59 14.64 5.40
N GLN A 63 -0.98 14.20 6.50
CA GLN A 63 -0.33 15.12 7.43
C GLN A 63 1.18 15.10 7.28
N TRP A 64 1.73 14.02 6.74
CA TRP A 64 3.17 13.85 6.60
C TRP A 64 3.52 13.32 5.22
N ARG A 65 4.69 13.73 4.75
CA ARG A 65 5.33 13.21 3.54
C ARG A 65 6.62 12.53 3.95
N VAL A 66 6.84 11.31 3.51
CA VAL A 66 8.13 10.63 3.68
C VAL A 66 8.91 10.75 2.39
N VAL A 67 10.10 11.31 2.47
CA VAL A 67 10.91 11.69 1.32
C VAL A 67 12.28 11.05 1.41
N ALA A 68 12.68 10.32 0.37
CA ALA A 68 14.06 9.87 0.20
C ALA A 68 14.82 10.91 -0.63
N ARG A 69 16.01 11.31 -0.17
CA ARG A 69 16.87 12.28 -0.87
C ARG A 69 18.26 11.74 -1.14
N ASP A 70 18.89 12.28 -2.19
CA ASP A 70 20.31 12.10 -2.43
C ASP A 70 21.18 13.05 -1.58
N ALA A 71 22.50 12.91 -1.69
CA ALA A 71 23.46 13.73 -0.96
C ALA A 71 23.45 15.21 -1.38
N GLN A 72 22.85 15.54 -2.52
CA GLN A 72 22.69 16.89 -3.03
C GLN A 72 21.33 17.50 -2.63
N GLY A 73 20.47 16.72 -1.96
CA GLY A 73 19.14 17.13 -1.50
C GLY A 73 18.03 16.95 -2.53
N ALA A 74 18.29 16.35 -3.69
CA ALA A 74 17.25 16.06 -4.67
C ALA A 74 16.34 14.93 -4.17
N ILE A 75 15.03 15.05 -4.42
CA ILE A 75 14.05 14.03 -4.05
C ILE A 75 14.16 12.85 -5.02
N LEU A 76 14.46 11.67 -4.48
CA LEU A 76 14.47 10.41 -5.23
C LEU A 76 13.09 9.76 -5.26
N HIS A 77 12.37 9.85 -4.13
CA HIS A 77 11.04 9.29 -3.99
C HIS A 77 10.28 9.98 -2.85
N GLU A 78 8.96 9.97 -2.93
CA GLU A 78 8.07 10.57 -1.96
C GLU A 78 6.78 9.75 -1.83
N VAL A 79 6.36 9.54 -0.57
CA VAL A 79 5.10 8.88 -0.23
C VAL A 79 4.33 9.76 0.73
N THR A 80 3.03 9.91 0.49
CA THR A 80 2.13 10.64 1.38
C THR A 80 1.51 9.69 2.41
N VAL A 81 1.57 10.06 3.69
CA VAL A 81 1.03 9.26 4.80
C VAL A 81 -0.04 10.05 5.53
N ALA A 82 -1.14 9.36 5.88
CA ALA A 82 -2.20 9.98 6.68
C ALA A 82 -1.69 10.25 8.10
N GLY A 83 -1.96 11.43 8.63
CA GLY A 83 -1.69 11.70 10.04
C GLY A 83 -2.75 11.05 10.91
N SER A 84 -2.35 10.04 11.66
CA SER A 84 -3.24 9.29 12.55
C SER A 84 -3.40 9.92 13.93
N GLN A 85 -2.95 11.17 14.14
CA GLN A 85 -3.13 11.87 15.42
C GLN A 85 -4.61 12.01 15.83
N GLN A 86 -5.49 12.01 14.84
CA GLN A 86 -6.93 11.91 15.01
C GLN A 86 -7.40 10.72 14.19
N ARG A 87 -8.20 9.86 14.83
CA ARG A 87 -8.88 8.76 14.16
C ARG A 87 -10.36 9.03 14.24
N HIS A 88 -11.01 9.07 13.10
CA HIS A 88 -12.46 9.02 13.05
C HIS A 88 -12.88 7.56 13.32
N VAL A 89 -13.78 7.37 14.27
CA VAL A 89 -14.26 6.06 14.67
C VAL A 89 -15.76 6.02 14.58
N GLU A 90 -16.24 4.86 14.16
CA GLU A 90 -17.61 4.68 13.76
C GLU A 90 -18.16 3.39 14.34
N VAL A 91 -19.45 3.42 14.62
CA VAL A 91 -20.17 2.23 15.03
C VAL A 91 -21.44 2.11 14.22
N PHE A 92 -21.55 1.02 13.49
CA PHE A 92 -22.69 0.73 12.62
C PHE A 92 -23.76 -0.06 13.36
N ASN A 93 -25.02 0.23 13.05
CA ASN A 93 -26.17 -0.48 13.55
C ASN A 93 -26.25 -1.86 12.89
N PRO A 94 -26.21 -2.97 13.65
CA PRO A 94 -26.17 -4.30 13.08
C PRO A 94 -27.51 -4.76 12.45
N ARG A 95 -28.56 -3.93 12.46
CA ARG A 95 -29.85 -4.25 11.82
C ARG A 95 -30.07 -3.42 10.57
N THR A 96 -29.76 -2.12 10.66
CA THR A 96 -30.02 -1.20 9.55
C THR A 96 -28.80 -0.98 8.68
N GLY A 97 -27.58 -1.14 9.19
CA GLY A 97 -26.35 -0.74 8.51
C GLY A 97 -26.08 0.77 8.51
N ALA A 98 -26.96 1.57 9.15
CA ALA A 98 -26.74 2.99 9.40
C ALA A 98 -25.77 3.18 10.57
N ILE A 99 -25.17 4.36 10.73
CA ILE A 99 -24.25 4.61 11.84
C ILE A 99 -25.01 5.03 13.09
N ASP A 100 -24.66 4.40 14.22
CA ASP A 100 -25.13 4.73 15.56
C ASP A 100 -24.21 5.75 16.26
N ILE A 101 -22.88 5.67 16.05
CA ILE A 101 -21.87 6.53 16.69
C ILE A 101 -20.85 6.98 15.64
N SER A 102 -20.51 8.26 15.63
CA SER A 102 -19.49 8.86 14.76
C SER A 102 -18.72 9.92 15.55
N GLU A 103 -17.48 9.61 15.91
CA GLU A 103 -16.66 10.43 16.81
C GLU A 103 -15.21 10.52 16.34
N THR A 104 -14.54 11.63 16.64
CA THR A 104 -13.10 11.75 16.43
C THR A 104 -12.37 11.50 17.75
N VAL A 105 -11.58 10.43 17.80
CA VAL A 105 -10.73 10.12 18.95
C VAL A 105 -9.29 10.57 18.69
N ARG A 106 -8.64 11.07 19.74
CA ARG A 106 -7.23 11.46 19.67
C ARG A 106 -6.33 10.24 19.86
N GLN A 107 -5.37 10.05 18.95
CA GLN A 107 -4.31 9.06 19.08
C GLN A 107 -2.96 9.78 19.19
N PRO A 108 -2.52 10.12 20.43
CA PRO A 108 -1.31 10.90 20.64
C PRO A 108 -0.03 10.12 20.26
N THR A 109 -0.15 8.82 19.98
CA THR A 109 0.94 7.95 19.54
C THR A 109 0.42 6.98 18.51
N GLY A 110 1.29 6.55 17.60
CA GLY A 110 0.99 5.50 16.64
C GLY A 110 2.21 5.16 15.79
N SER A 111 2.03 4.28 14.81
CA SER A 111 3.08 3.93 13.85
C SER A 111 2.53 3.79 12.43
N PHE A 112 3.42 3.81 11.46
CA PHE A 112 3.14 3.49 10.06
C PHE A 112 4.39 2.91 9.41
N GLU A 113 4.22 2.16 8.33
CA GLU A 113 5.32 1.53 7.60
C GLU A 113 5.33 2.03 6.15
N VAL A 114 6.52 2.33 5.63
CA VAL A 114 6.73 2.78 4.25
C VAL A 114 7.98 2.14 3.66
N SER A 115 7.89 1.72 2.40
CA SER A 115 9.00 1.21 1.59
C SER A 115 9.54 2.32 0.69
N MET A 116 10.81 2.65 0.88
CA MET A 116 11.53 3.74 0.20
C MET A 116 12.76 3.19 -0.55
N PRO A 117 13.25 3.89 -1.59
CA PRO A 117 14.51 3.50 -2.23
C PRO A 117 15.65 3.55 -1.22
N PHE A 118 16.57 2.59 -1.30
CA PHE A 118 17.74 2.53 -0.41
C PHE A 118 19.01 2.06 -1.13
N ASP A 119 19.13 2.37 -2.42
CA ASP A 119 20.37 2.20 -3.17
C ASP A 119 21.44 3.22 -2.76
N SER A 120 22.67 3.12 -3.28
CA SER A 120 23.77 4.02 -2.90
C SER A 120 23.53 5.51 -3.13
N ALA A 121 22.52 5.91 -3.93
CA ALA A 121 22.17 7.31 -4.13
C ALA A 121 21.39 7.87 -2.95
N THR A 122 20.66 7.03 -2.20
CA THR A 122 19.86 7.48 -1.05
C THR A 122 20.75 7.85 0.13
N ALA A 123 20.75 9.15 0.49
CA ALA A 123 21.51 9.72 1.59
C ALA A 123 20.68 9.87 2.87
N THR A 124 19.44 10.34 2.74
CA THR A 124 18.52 10.55 3.87
C THR A 124 17.10 10.09 3.55
N ILE A 125 16.38 9.67 4.59
CA ILE A 125 14.92 9.56 4.58
C ILE A 125 14.37 10.54 5.62
N GLU A 126 13.45 11.40 5.19
CA GLU A 126 12.93 12.52 5.96
C GLU A 126 11.42 12.43 6.10
N VAL A 127 10.91 12.81 7.27
CA VAL A 127 9.49 13.07 7.49
C VAL A 127 9.28 14.58 7.42
N LEU A 128 8.47 15.02 6.46
CA LEU A 128 8.10 16.42 6.27
C LEU A 128 6.64 16.64 6.67
N PRO A 129 6.25 17.86 7.07
CA PRO A 129 4.84 18.21 7.12
C PRO A 129 4.20 18.12 5.73
N ALA A 130 2.89 17.90 5.69
CA ALA A 130 2.13 17.95 4.44
C ALA A 130 2.25 19.31 3.75
N GLN A 131 2.25 19.32 2.42
CA GLN A 131 2.19 20.57 1.68
C GLN A 131 0.79 21.17 1.84
N GLY A 132 0.71 22.40 2.36
CA GLY A 132 -0.53 23.17 2.27
C GLY A 132 -0.92 23.40 0.80
N ALA A 133 -2.21 23.38 0.49
CA ALA A 133 -2.74 23.57 -0.87
C ALA A 133 -2.25 24.87 -1.56
N SER A 134 -1.76 25.84 -0.78
CA SER A 134 -1.22 27.14 -1.21
C SER A 134 0.26 27.13 -1.64
N ALA A 135 1.00 26.03 -1.48
CA ALA A 135 2.43 25.97 -1.85
C ALA A 135 2.70 25.57 -3.31
N LYS A 136 1.68 25.05 -4.03
CA LYS A 136 1.77 24.76 -5.47
C LYS A 136 1.78 26.07 -6.27
N GLY A 137 2.97 26.65 -6.46
CA GLY A 137 3.18 27.76 -7.40
C GLY A 137 4.15 28.85 -6.94
N MET A 138 4.68 28.81 -5.72
CA MET A 138 5.63 29.84 -5.26
C MET A 138 7.08 29.37 -5.48
N SER A 139 7.69 29.80 -6.58
CA SER A 139 9.14 29.73 -6.76
C SER A 139 9.80 30.63 -5.71
N GLY A 140 10.23 30.05 -4.59
CA GLY A 140 10.85 30.77 -3.47
C GLY A 140 10.37 30.38 -2.07
N ALA A 141 9.46 29.41 -1.93
CA ALA A 141 9.14 28.87 -0.61
C ALA A 141 10.38 28.18 0.00
N VAL A 142 10.83 28.65 1.16
CA VAL A 142 11.87 27.98 1.96
C VAL A 142 11.37 26.56 2.23
N ALA A 143 12.16 25.55 1.85
CA ALA A 143 11.80 24.15 2.10
C ALA A 143 11.50 23.97 3.59
N ALA A 144 10.32 23.47 3.94
CA ALA A 144 9.95 23.23 5.33
C ALA A 144 10.99 22.29 5.97
N ALA A 145 11.46 22.65 7.16
CA ALA A 145 12.40 21.81 7.90
C ALA A 145 11.77 20.44 8.20
N PRO A 146 12.53 19.34 8.09
CA PRO A 146 12.01 18.01 8.39
C PRO A 146 11.62 17.87 9.87
N LEU A 147 10.50 17.18 10.11
CA LEU A 147 10.05 16.76 11.44
C LEU A 147 10.95 15.66 12.01
N ALA A 148 11.53 14.85 11.12
CA ALA A 148 12.61 13.91 11.43
C ALA A 148 13.46 13.66 10.18
N SER A 149 14.75 13.39 10.38
CA SER A 149 15.68 13.01 9.31
C SER A 149 16.52 11.85 9.79
N PHE A 150 16.60 10.80 8.98
CA PHE A 150 17.36 9.59 9.25
C PHE A 150 18.41 9.44 8.15
N ASP A 151 19.69 9.48 8.52
CA ASP A 151 20.76 9.24 7.57
C ASP A 151 20.86 7.75 7.22
N ARG A 152 21.46 7.46 6.06
CA ARG A 152 21.66 6.11 5.56
C ARG A 152 22.38 5.20 6.56
N ALA A 153 23.39 5.70 7.27
CA ALA A 153 24.19 4.87 8.17
C ALA A 153 23.39 4.46 9.42
N ALA A 154 22.60 5.38 9.98
CA ALA A 154 21.68 5.12 11.07
C ALA A 154 20.61 4.09 10.67
N LEU A 155 20.04 4.22 9.46
CA LEU A 155 19.05 3.28 8.93
C LEU A 155 19.63 1.89 8.67
N ALA A 156 20.85 1.81 8.10
CA ALA A 156 21.54 0.53 7.91
C ALA A 156 21.84 -0.17 9.25
N LYS A 157 22.24 0.60 10.28
CA LYS A 157 22.43 0.09 11.64
C LYS A 157 21.11 -0.41 12.24
N LEU A 158 20.02 0.35 12.08
CA LEU A 158 18.69 -0.06 12.53
C LEU A 158 18.22 -1.35 11.84
N ALA A 159 18.47 -1.50 10.54
CA ALA A 159 18.12 -2.72 9.82
C ALA A 159 18.89 -3.93 10.34
N GLY A 160 20.19 -3.77 10.66
CA GLY A 160 20.98 -4.82 11.32
C GLY A 160 20.45 -5.18 12.72
N ALA A 161 20.05 -4.18 13.50
CA ALA A 161 19.44 -4.38 14.82
C ALA A 161 18.09 -5.09 14.71
N SER A 162 17.24 -4.69 13.77
CA SER A 162 15.92 -5.27 13.51
C SER A 162 16.02 -6.74 13.10
N ARG A 163 16.98 -7.06 12.22
CA ARG A 163 17.29 -8.45 11.84
C ARG A 163 17.73 -9.29 13.03
N SER A 164 18.57 -8.73 13.90
CA SER A 164 19.05 -9.41 15.10
C SER A 164 17.93 -9.64 16.11
N ALA A 165 17.06 -8.64 16.31
CA ALA A 165 15.89 -8.74 17.18
C ALA A 165 14.91 -9.81 16.67
N ARG A 166 14.62 -9.83 15.37
CA ARG A 166 13.78 -10.86 14.75
C ARG A 166 14.35 -12.27 14.91
N ALA A 167 15.66 -12.44 14.77
CA ALA A 167 16.31 -13.74 14.98
C ALA A 167 16.29 -14.20 16.45
N ALA A 168 16.18 -13.27 17.41
CA ALA A 168 16.14 -13.56 18.84
C ALA A 168 14.71 -13.64 19.42
N ALA A 169 13.69 -13.21 18.67
CA ALA A 169 12.33 -13.11 19.15
C ALA A 169 11.70 -14.51 19.37
N LEU A 170 11.06 -14.68 20.53
CA LEU A 170 10.17 -15.80 20.84
C LEU A 170 8.73 -15.50 20.38
N THR A 171 8.56 -14.89 19.21
CA THR A 171 7.22 -14.59 18.68
C THR A 171 6.44 -15.89 18.48
N PRO A 172 5.10 -15.87 18.66
CA PRO A 172 4.26 -17.01 18.31
C PRO A 172 4.62 -17.46 16.89
N THR A 173 4.81 -18.77 16.70
CA THR A 173 5.17 -19.30 15.39
C THR A 173 4.06 -18.98 14.41
N ALA A 174 4.30 -18.00 13.55
CA ALA A 174 3.40 -17.63 12.49
C ALA A 174 3.77 -18.38 11.20
N THR A 175 2.77 -18.65 10.36
CA THR A 175 2.99 -19.10 8.98
C THR A 175 2.10 -18.32 8.04
N ALA A 176 2.46 -18.22 6.77
CA ALA A 176 1.64 -17.56 5.76
C ALA A 176 1.26 -18.54 4.65
N THR A 177 0.01 -18.48 4.20
CA THR A 177 -0.52 -19.23 3.07
C THR A 177 -1.10 -18.26 2.05
N THR A 178 -0.65 -18.35 0.80
CA THR A 178 -1.26 -17.59 -0.30
C THR A 178 -2.55 -18.28 -0.74
N ILE A 179 -3.68 -17.60 -0.60
CA ILE A 179 -5.02 -18.09 -0.93
C ILE A 179 -5.37 -17.76 -2.37
N VAL A 180 -5.05 -16.54 -2.80
CA VAL A 180 -5.20 -16.09 -4.19
C VAL A 180 -3.88 -15.45 -4.64
N SER A 181 -3.34 -15.92 -5.75
CA SER A 181 -2.21 -15.29 -6.43
C SER A 181 -2.58 -14.96 -7.86
N THR A 182 -2.51 -13.68 -8.22
CA THR A 182 -2.78 -13.21 -9.60
C THR A 182 -1.56 -12.52 -10.22
N GLY A 183 -0.46 -12.44 -9.48
CA GLY A 183 0.82 -11.91 -9.95
C GLY A 183 1.82 -11.71 -8.81
N PRO A 184 3.03 -11.22 -9.15
CA PRO A 184 4.03 -10.81 -8.16
C PRO A 184 3.47 -9.71 -7.24
N ALA A 185 3.85 -9.74 -5.97
CA ALA A 185 3.41 -8.77 -4.96
C ALA A 185 3.76 -7.32 -5.35
N ALA A 186 4.93 -7.11 -5.93
CA ALA A 186 5.34 -5.82 -6.50
C ALA A 186 4.41 -5.21 -7.59
N ALA A 187 3.46 -5.98 -8.12
CA ALA A 187 2.52 -5.54 -9.14
C ALA A 187 1.04 -5.79 -8.76
N ARG A 188 0.78 -6.14 -7.51
CA ARG A 188 -0.55 -6.47 -7.00
C ARG A 188 -0.75 -5.78 -5.67
N MET A 189 -2.00 -5.46 -5.37
CA MET A 189 -2.34 -5.04 -4.02
C MET A 189 -2.55 -6.30 -3.18
N ASP A 190 -1.71 -6.52 -2.17
CA ASP A 190 -1.71 -7.71 -1.35
C ASP A 190 -2.56 -7.49 -0.09
N TYR A 191 -3.64 -8.27 0.04
CA TYR A 191 -4.54 -8.29 1.20
C TYR A 191 -4.16 -9.45 2.12
N VAL A 192 -3.93 -9.14 3.40
CA VAL A 192 -3.52 -10.10 4.42
C VAL A 192 -4.61 -10.24 5.47
N PHE A 193 -5.10 -11.46 5.66
CA PHE A 193 -6.02 -11.81 6.73
C PHE A 193 -5.26 -12.54 7.84
N VAL A 194 -5.36 -12.06 9.07
CA VAL A 194 -4.72 -12.67 10.24
C VAL A 194 -5.73 -12.80 11.39
N GLY A 195 -5.73 -13.94 12.07
CA GLY A 195 -6.68 -14.22 13.16
C GLY A 195 -6.11 -13.83 14.52
N ASP A 196 -6.94 -13.25 15.39
CA ASP A 196 -6.62 -13.10 16.82
C ASP A 196 -7.61 -13.84 17.71
N GLY A 197 -7.14 -14.34 18.85
CA GLY A 197 -7.97 -15.09 19.80
C GLY A 197 -8.29 -16.52 19.37
N TYR A 198 -7.56 -17.07 18.39
CA TYR A 198 -7.63 -18.49 18.01
C TYR A 198 -6.44 -19.22 18.62
N THR A 199 -6.70 -20.19 19.49
CA THR A 199 -5.64 -21.04 20.06
C THR A 199 -5.09 -22.02 19.05
N ALA A 200 -3.97 -22.68 19.36
CA ALA A 200 -3.40 -23.72 18.51
C ALA A 200 -4.39 -24.85 18.17
N ALA A 201 -5.33 -25.16 19.10
CA ALA A 201 -6.39 -26.15 18.89
C ALA A 201 -7.54 -25.65 18.00
N GLU A 202 -7.61 -24.34 17.71
CA GLU A 202 -8.65 -23.69 16.94
C GLU A 202 -8.17 -23.25 15.55
N MET A 203 -6.99 -23.70 15.09
CA MET A 203 -6.48 -23.31 13.77
C MET A 203 -7.39 -23.73 12.61
N ASP A 204 -8.04 -24.90 12.70
CA ASP A 204 -9.04 -25.31 11.69
C ASP A 204 -10.27 -24.38 11.69
N LYS A 205 -10.66 -23.88 12.87
CA LYS A 205 -11.72 -22.87 13.00
C LYS A 205 -11.28 -21.56 12.37
N TRP A 206 -10.05 -21.09 12.66
CA TRP A 206 -9.47 -19.92 12.02
C TRP A 206 -9.47 -20.05 10.49
N HIS A 207 -9.04 -21.19 9.95
CA HIS A 207 -9.01 -21.39 8.50
C HIS A 207 -10.41 -21.29 7.87
N THR A 208 -11.41 -21.86 8.54
CA THR A 208 -12.83 -21.77 8.11
C THR A 208 -13.33 -20.34 8.16
N ASP A 209 -13.06 -19.62 9.24
CA ASP A 209 -13.49 -18.24 9.45
C ASP A 209 -12.80 -17.29 8.46
N ALA A 210 -11.50 -17.44 8.25
CA ALA A 210 -10.73 -16.72 7.24
C ALA A 210 -11.30 -16.94 5.85
N GLN A 211 -11.58 -18.19 5.47
CA GLN A 211 -12.15 -18.50 4.15
C GLN A 211 -13.51 -17.82 3.96
N LYS A 212 -14.38 -17.86 4.98
CA LYS A 212 -15.69 -17.18 4.93
C LYS A 212 -15.55 -15.67 4.71
N VAL A 213 -14.63 -15.02 5.42
CA VAL A 213 -14.38 -13.57 5.27
C VAL A 213 -13.80 -13.26 3.89
N ILE A 214 -12.80 -14.04 3.43
CA ILE A 214 -12.18 -13.89 2.12
C ILE A 214 -13.21 -14.09 1.00
N ASP A 215 -14.07 -15.10 1.08
CA ASP A 215 -15.12 -15.35 0.09
C ASP A 215 -16.12 -14.20 0.04
N GLY A 216 -16.53 -13.67 1.19
CA GLY A 216 -17.40 -12.48 1.25
C GLY A 216 -16.73 -11.25 0.63
N PHE A 217 -15.45 -11.04 0.91
CA PHE A 217 -14.67 -9.96 0.33
C PHE A 217 -14.54 -10.08 -1.19
N LEU A 218 -14.22 -11.26 -1.70
CA LEU A 218 -14.09 -11.53 -3.13
C LEU A 218 -15.42 -11.59 -3.88
N ALA A 219 -16.54 -11.77 -3.17
CA ALA A 219 -17.89 -11.71 -3.73
C ALA A 219 -18.40 -10.28 -3.89
N ASP A 220 -17.83 -9.30 -3.18
CA ASP A 220 -18.18 -7.90 -3.37
C ASP A 220 -17.87 -7.45 -4.81
N PRO A 221 -18.78 -6.75 -5.51
CA PRO A 221 -18.61 -6.41 -6.91
C PRO A 221 -17.33 -5.64 -7.25
N LEU A 222 -16.85 -4.76 -6.36
CA LEU A 222 -15.62 -4.01 -6.59
C LEU A 222 -14.41 -4.94 -6.59
N PHE A 223 -14.31 -5.83 -5.60
CA PHE A 223 -13.19 -6.75 -5.47
C PHE A 223 -13.26 -7.87 -6.52
N ALA A 224 -14.46 -8.38 -6.83
CA ALA A 224 -14.67 -9.32 -7.93
C ALA A 224 -14.20 -8.74 -9.28
N ALA A 225 -14.58 -7.49 -9.60
CA ALA A 225 -14.18 -6.82 -10.82
C ALA A 225 -12.66 -6.55 -10.90
N ASN A 226 -12.01 -6.40 -9.75
CA ASN A 226 -10.57 -6.11 -9.65
C ASN A 226 -9.72 -7.32 -9.24
N ARG A 227 -10.28 -8.54 -9.20
CA ARG A 227 -9.62 -9.74 -8.66
C ARG A 227 -8.26 -10.02 -9.29
N ALA A 228 -8.07 -9.70 -10.57
CA ALA A 228 -6.81 -9.87 -11.30
C ALA A 228 -5.68 -8.92 -10.85
N ASN A 229 -5.99 -7.91 -10.02
CA ASN A 229 -5.07 -6.88 -9.56
C ASN A 229 -4.69 -7.02 -8.08
N MET A 230 -5.07 -8.12 -7.43
CA MET A 230 -4.79 -8.37 -6.02
C MET A 230 -4.26 -9.77 -5.76
N ASN A 231 -3.52 -9.92 -4.66
CA ASN A 231 -3.26 -11.20 -4.02
C ASN A 231 -3.99 -11.25 -2.68
N VAL A 232 -4.29 -12.46 -2.21
CA VAL A 232 -4.90 -12.68 -0.89
C VAL A 232 -4.07 -13.70 -0.13
N ARG A 233 -3.71 -13.36 1.09
CA ARG A 233 -2.87 -14.17 1.98
C ARG A 233 -3.56 -14.35 3.33
N ARG A 234 -3.35 -15.51 3.92
CA ARG A 234 -3.76 -15.82 5.29
C ARG A 234 -2.51 -16.01 6.14
N VAL A 235 -2.45 -15.35 7.28
CA VAL A 235 -1.42 -15.56 8.31
C VAL A 235 -2.04 -16.35 9.45
N ASP A 236 -1.38 -17.45 9.81
CA ASP A 236 -1.79 -18.34 10.88
C ASP A 236 -0.89 -18.09 12.07
N VAL A 237 -1.48 -17.67 13.18
CA VAL A 237 -0.80 -17.39 14.44
C VAL A 237 -1.68 -17.84 15.59
N ALA A 238 -1.12 -18.59 16.54
CA ALA A 238 -1.86 -19.05 17.71
C ALA A 238 -1.82 -18.02 18.83
N SER A 239 -3.00 -17.72 19.39
CA SER A 239 -3.18 -17.02 20.67
C SER A 239 -3.07 -17.98 21.86
N ASN A 240 -2.68 -17.47 23.03
CA ASN A 240 -2.61 -18.28 24.25
C ASN A 240 -4.01 -18.62 24.79
N GLN A 241 -4.99 -17.73 24.59
CA GLN A 241 -6.37 -17.92 25.00
C GLN A 241 -7.34 -17.74 23.82
N SER A 242 -8.45 -18.48 23.88
CA SER A 242 -9.56 -18.37 22.92
C SER A 242 -10.39 -17.12 23.24
N GLY A 243 -10.89 -16.43 22.22
CA GLY A 243 -11.66 -15.19 22.37
C GLY A 243 -10.77 -13.94 22.42
N VAL A 244 -11.38 -12.79 22.72
CA VAL A 244 -10.71 -11.48 22.78
C VAL A 244 -11.14 -10.73 24.04
N ASP A 245 -10.50 -9.60 24.33
CA ASP A 245 -10.85 -8.76 25.47
C ASP A 245 -12.26 -8.15 25.30
N GLU A 246 -13.06 -8.23 26.37
CA GLU A 246 -14.32 -7.51 26.54
C GLU A 246 -14.33 -6.82 27.91
N PRO A 247 -13.61 -5.68 28.05
CA PRO A 247 -13.42 -5.02 29.35
C PRO A 247 -14.72 -4.52 29.99
N ASP A 248 -15.71 -4.14 29.17
CA ASP A 248 -17.07 -3.77 29.61
C ASP A 248 -17.80 -4.92 30.33
N LYS A 249 -17.34 -6.16 30.12
CA LYS A 249 -17.84 -7.38 30.77
C LYS A 249 -16.84 -7.97 31.77
N GLY A 250 -15.71 -7.30 32.00
CA GLY A 250 -14.62 -7.81 32.85
C GLY A 250 -13.90 -9.05 32.30
N ILE A 251 -13.92 -9.26 30.98
CA ILE A 251 -13.25 -10.39 30.32
C ILE A 251 -11.93 -9.89 29.73
N TYR A 252 -10.83 -10.55 30.12
CA TYR A 252 -9.49 -10.30 29.61
C TYR A 252 -8.84 -11.62 29.15
N ARG A 253 -8.17 -11.59 28.01
CA ARG A 253 -7.61 -12.72 27.26
C ARG A 253 -6.20 -12.38 26.79
N ASP A 254 -5.28 -13.29 27.01
CA ASP A 254 -3.93 -13.25 26.46
C ASP A 254 -3.95 -13.74 25.01
N THR A 255 -4.04 -12.79 24.06
CA THR A 255 -4.10 -13.07 22.62
C THR A 255 -2.83 -12.62 21.91
N ALA A 256 -2.66 -13.07 20.65
CA ALA A 256 -1.44 -12.80 19.90
C ALA A 256 -1.29 -11.30 19.56
N MET A 257 -2.41 -10.58 19.38
CA MET A 257 -2.43 -9.19 18.91
C MET A 257 -3.23 -8.25 19.82
N ASP A 258 -3.58 -8.68 21.04
CA ASP A 258 -4.35 -7.92 22.04
C ASP A 258 -5.65 -7.31 21.48
N ALA A 259 -6.42 -8.11 20.73
CA ALA A 259 -7.72 -7.68 20.26
C ALA A 259 -8.65 -7.36 21.45
N ALA A 260 -9.30 -6.19 21.41
CA ALA A 260 -10.17 -5.72 22.48
C ALA A 260 -11.37 -4.94 21.96
N PHE A 261 -12.57 -5.28 22.44
CA PHE A 261 -13.76 -4.44 22.30
C PHE A 261 -13.72 -3.26 23.28
N ASN A 262 -14.67 -2.34 23.10
CA ASN A 262 -14.87 -1.20 23.98
C ASN A 262 -13.66 -0.24 24.03
N CYS A 263 -12.89 -0.17 22.94
CA CYS A 263 -11.85 0.83 22.81
C CYS A 263 -12.42 2.24 22.97
N TYR A 264 -11.70 3.10 23.69
CA TYR A 264 -12.14 4.47 23.96
C TYR A 264 -13.53 4.55 24.65
N ASN A 265 -13.97 3.48 25.31
CA ASN A 265 -15.32 3.30 25.88
C ASN A 265 -16.46 3.29 24.84
N ILE A 266 -16.18 2.78 23.64
CA ILE A 266 -17.15 2.65 22.55
C ILE A 266 -17.48 1.16 22.34
N ASP A 267 -18.67 0.74 22.76
CA ASP A 267 -19.19 -0.64 22.90
C ASP A 267 -18.87 -1.64 21.76
N ARG A 268 -18.64 -1.19 20.52
CA ARG A 268 -18.40 -2.07 19.36
C ARG A 268 -17.11 -1.75 18.60
N LEU A 269 -16.33 -0.80 19.10
CA LEU A 269 -15.04 -0.46 18.53
C LEU A 269 -14.02 -1.53 18.96
N LEU A 270 -13.55 -2.28 17.96
CA LEU A 270 -12.60 -3.38 18.13
C LEU A 270 -11.21 -2.93 17.73
N CYS A 271 -10.25 -2.88 18.65
CA CYS A 271 -8.86 -2.55 18.31
C CYS A 271 -7.94 -3.75 18.53
N VAL A 272 -6.70 -3.57 18.12
CA VAL A 272 -5.56 -4.48 18.28
C VAL A 272 -4.32 -3.64 18.58
N ASP A 273 -3.28 -4.28 19.08
CA ASP A 273 -1.94 -3.69 19.10
C ASP A 273 -1.33 -3.75 17.69
N ASN A 274 -1.24 -2.58 17.03
CA ASN A 274 -0.72 -2.49 15.67
C ASN A 274 0.75 -2.95 15.54
N ASP A 275 1.58 -2.72 16.57
CA ASP A 275 2.98 -3.12 16.50
C ASP A 275 3.10 -4.65 16.58
N LYS A 276 2.31 -5.31 17.43
CA LYS A 276 2.20 -6.78 17.46
C LYS A 276 1.72 -7.36 16.11
N VAL A 277 0.68 -6.77 15.52
CA VAL A 277 0.17 -7.19 14.21
C VAL A 277 1.28 -7.12 13.15
N GLN A 278 1.97 -5.98 13.08
CA GLN A 278 3.01 -5.76 12.07
C GLN A 278 4.26 -6.63 12.31
N ASP A 279 4.62 -6.90 13.56
CA ASP A 279 5.70 -7.84 13.90
C ASP A 279 5.35 -9.28 13.50
N ILE A 280 4.13 -9.73 13.79
CA ILE A 280 3.65 -11.07 13.42
C ILE A 280 3.59 -11.21 11.91
N VAL A 281 2.91 -10.30 11.20
CA VAL A 281 2.76 -10.38 9.75
C VAL A 281 4.10 -10.21 9.04
N GLY A 282 4.92 -9.25 9.48
CA GLY A 282 6.27 -9.02 8.95
C GLY A 282 7.26 -10.16 9.25
N SER A 283 6.96 -11.04 10.20
CA SER A 283 7.76 -12.24 10.46
C SER A 283 7.65 -13.31 9.36
N VAL A 284 6.61 -13.26 8.53
CA VAL A 284 6.30 -14.29 7.52
C VAL A 284 6.05 -13.75 6.11
N LEU A 285 5.82 -12.44 5.95
CA LEU A 285 5.60 -11.80 4.65
C LEU A 285 6.63 -10.68 4.43
N ALA A 286 6.98 -10.41 3.17
CA ALA A 286 7.77 -9.24 2.79
C ALA A 286 6.93 -7.95 2.80
N PRO A 287 7.56 -6.75 2.83
CA PRO A 287 6.83 -5.48 2.88
C PRO A 287 5.81 -5.26 1.76
N ASP A 288 6.11 -5.69 0.54
CA ASP A 288 5.21 -5.58 -0.62
C ASP A 288 4.16 -6.72 -0.69
N GLU A 289 4.14 -7.61 0.30
CA GLU A 289 3.15 -8.69 0.43
C GLU A 289 2.07 -8.38 1.47
N ARG A 290 2.02 -7.13 1.99
CA ARG A 290 1.16 -6.73 3.11
C ARG A 290 0.62 -5.30 2.99
N ASP A 291 0.07 -4.93 1.84
CA ASP A 291 -0.46 -3.58 1.60
C ASP A 291 -1.69 -3.26 2.47
N VAL A 292 -2.59 -4.24 2.66
CA VAL A 292 -3.77 -4.10 3.51
C VAL A 292 -3.83 -5.27 4.48
N ILE A 293 -3.79 -4.98 5.78
CA ILE A 293 -3.90 -6.00 6.84
C ILE A 293 -5.27 -5.92 7.48
N ILE A 294 -5.93 -7.07 7.56
CA ILE A 294 -7.23 -7.28 8.15
C ILE A 294 -7.10 -8.28 9.29
N VAL A 295 -7.36 -7.84 10.52
CA VAL A 295 -7.39 -8.71 11.70
C VAL A 295 -8.81 -9.20 11.96
N VAL A 296 -8.97 -10.51 12.03
CA VAL A 296 -10.24 -11.17 12.33
C VAL A 296 -10.22 -11.67 13.77
N ALA A 297 -11.02 -11.07 14.64
CA ALA A 297 -11.16 -11.47 16.03
C ALA A 297 -12.05 -12.72 16.17
N ASN A 298 -11.61 -13.69 16.97
CA ASN A 298 -12.41 -14.87 17.35
C ASN A 298 -13.55 -14.47 18.32
N SER A 299 -14.53 -13.73 17.85
CA SER A 299 -15.73 -13.36 18.61
C SER A 299 -16.94 -13.24 17.70
N THR A 300 -18.11 -13.58 18.25
CA THR A 300 -19.40 -13.38 17.58
C THR A 300 -20.07 -12.07 17.99
N ARG A 301 -19.50 -11.33 18.95
CA ARG A 301 -19.94 -9.97 19.28
C ARG A 301 -19.67 -9.08 18.08
N TYR A 302 -20.70 -8.41 17.60
CA TYR A 302 -20.57 -7.50 16.47
C TYR A 302 -19.65 -6.33 16.77
N GLY A 303 -18.65 -6.13 15.92
CA GLY A 303 -17.78 -4.96 15.91
C GLY A 303 -16.67 -5.06 14.88
N GLY A 304 -15.91 -3.99 14.79
CA GLY A 304 -14.86 -3.78 13.79
C GLY A 304 -14.44 -2.31 13.80
N SER A 305 -13.40 -2.00 13.03
CA SER A 305 -12.93 -0.63 12.83
C SER A 305 -11.87 -0.56 11.72
N GLY A 306 -11.65 0.61 11.13
CA GLY A 306 -10.57 0.87 10.17
C GLY A 306 -9.43 1.67 10.75
N GLY A 307 -8.33 1.79 10.02
CA GLY A 307 -7.13 2.47 10.50
C GLY A 307 -5.89 1.98 9.78
N GLN A 308 -4.76 1.93 10.47
CA GLN A 308 -3.54 1.31 9.91
C GLN A 308 -3.77 -0.16 9.55
N VAL A 309 -4.56 -0.86 10.38
CA VAL A 309 -5.08 -2.19 10.11
C VAL A 309 -6.60 -2.14 10.27
N ALA A 310 -7.31 -2.88 9.43
CA ALA A 310 -8.75 -3.08 9.62
C ALA A 310 -8.97 -4.21 10.63
N THR A 311 -10.00 -4.09 11.45
CA THR A 311 -10.42 -5.14 12.39
C THR A 311 -11.87 -5.51 12.13
N LEU A 312 -12.19 -6.80 12.29
CA LEU A 312 -13.56 -7.28 12.28
C LEU A 312 -13.75 -8.48 13.20
N SER A 313 -14.95 -8.62 13.74
CA SER A 313 -15.40 -9.85 14.40
C SER A 313 -15.99 -10.85 13.40
N MET A 314 -16.35 -12.05 13.86
CA MET A 314 -17.07 -13.05 13.06
C MET A 314 -18.61 -12.86 13.03
N ALA A 315 -19.12 -11.72 13.51
CA ALA A 315 -20.52 -11.38 13.31
C ALA A 315 -20.84 -11.18 11.81
N THR A 316 -22.02 -11.60 11.36
CA THR A 316 -22.37 -11.65 9.92
C THR A 316 -22.15 -10.33 9.17
N GLN A 317 -22.46 -9.19 9.79
CA GLN A 317 -22.34 -7.87 9.17
C GLN A 317 -20.95 -7.25 9.32
N SER A 318 -20.02 -7.89 10.04
CA SER A 318 -18.67 -7.37 10.21
C SER A 318 -17.85 -7.39 8.92
N ILE A 319 -18.22 -8.20 7.91
CA ILE A 319 -17.64 -8.14 6.56
C ILE A 319 -17.97 -6.79 5.89
N GLU A 320 -19.21 -6.31 6.02
CA GLU A 320 -19.58 -5.00 5.45
C GLU A 320 -18.84 -3.85 6.13
N ILE A 321 -18.60 -3.95 7.45
CA ILE A 321 -17.72 -3.00 8.16
C ILE A 321 -16.32 -3.06 7.54
N ALA A 322 -15.71 -4.24 7.44
CA ALA A 322 -14.36 -4.36 6.88
C ALA A 322 -14.26 -3.79 5.45
N LEU A 323 -15.27 -4.01 4.61
CA LEU A 323 -15.36 -3.41 3.28
C LEU A 323 -15.38 -1.88 3.37
N HIS A 324 -16.27 -1.28 4.16
CA HIS A 324 -16.34 0.17 4.38
C HIS A 324 -14.98 0.75 4.82
N GLU A 325 -14.35 0.12 5.81
CA GLU A 325 -13.08 0.57 6.41
C GLU A 325 -11.88 0.45 5.46
N ILE A 326 -11.94 -0.52 4.54
CA ILE A 326 -10.99 -0.63 3.43
C ILE A 326 -11.18 0.52 2.42
N GLY A 327 -12.40 1.05 2.27
CA GLY A 327 -12.67 2.26 1.50
C GLY A 327 -11.78 3.43 1.96
N HIS A 328 -11.69 3.66 3.27
CA HIS A 328 -10.77 4.66 3.83
C HIS A 328 -9.31 4.25 3.67
N THR A 329 -8.98 3.04 4.10
CA THR A 329 -7.58 2.61 4.28
C THR A 329 -6.86 2.43 2.93
N ALA A 330 -7.52 1.78 1.98
CA ALA A 330 -6.97 1.43 0.67
C ALA A 330 -7.26 2.47 -0.40
N PHE A 331 -8.46 3.08 -0.40
CA PHE A 331 -8.92 3.91 -1.52
C PHE A 331 -8.99 5.40 -1.22
N GLY A 332 -8.74 5.81 0.03
CA GLY A 332 -8.73 7.22 0.44
C GLY A 332 -10.09 7.89 0.30
N LEU A 333 -11.17 7.12 0.43
CA LEU A 333 -12.54 7.60 0.43
C LEU A 333 -12.87 8.28 1.76
N ALA A 334 -13.72 9.30 1.72
CA ALA A 334 -14.29 9.91 2.91
C ALA A 334 -15.60 9.22 3.29
N ASP A 335 -16.06 9.51 4.49
CA ASP A 335 -17.44 9.22 4.88
C ASP A 335 -18.43 10.12 4.13
N GLU A 336 -19.49 9.49 3.61
CA GLU A 336 -20.55 10.15 2.83
C GLU A 336 -21.80 10.45 3.66
N TYR A 337 -21.87 10.04 4.93
CA TYR A 337 -22.96 10.43 5.83
C TYR A 337 -22.78 11.83 6.41
N ASP A 338 -23.86 12.41 6.91
CA ASP A 338 -24.04 13.84 7.09
C ASP A 338 -24.27 14.26 8.55
N TYR A 339 -23.91 13.37 9.48
CA TYR A 339 -23.99 13.54 10.93
C TYR A 339 -22.66 13.16 11.59
N GLY A 340 -22.40 13.68 12.78
CA GLY A 340 -21.11 13.58 13.46
C GLY A 340 -20.48 14.97 13.66
N THR A 341 -19.16 15.04 13.77
CA THR A 341 -18.45 16.31 13.99
C THR A 341 -18.15 17.00 12.66
N CYS A 342 -19.03 17.91 12.24
CA CYS A 342 -18.85 18.66 11.01
C CYS A 342 -17.66 19.66 11.08
N SER A 343 -16.88 19.72 9.99
CA SER A 343 -15.83 20.72 9.77
C SER A 343 -15.91 21.27 8.35
N LEU A 344 -15.91 22.61 8.20
CA LEU A 344 -15.98 23.34 6.93
C LEU A 344 -14.71 24.16 6.65
N ASN A 345 -13.57 23.75 7.23
CA ASN A 345 -12.33 24.54 7.22
C ASN A 345 -11.49 24.44 5.92
N GLY A 346 -12.00 23.77 4.88
CA GLY A 346 -11.33 23.66 3.58
C GLY A 346 -11.93 22.56 2.71
N GLU A 347 -11.73 22.68 1.40
CA GLU A 347 -12.14 21.66 0.43
C GLU A 347 -11.51 20.31 0.82
N PRO A 348 -12.30 19.25 1.08
CA PRO A 348 -11.80 17.90 1.30
C PRO A 348 -10.95 17.49 0.11
N ALA A 349 -10.03 16.55 0.25
CA ALA A 349 -9.24 16.11 -0.89
C ALA A 349 -9.64 14.70 -1.36
N GLU A 350 -10.28 13.93 -0.48
CA GLU A 350 -10.98 12.67 -0.78
C GLU A 350 -11.88 12.82 -2.01
N PRO A 351 -11.88 11.83 -2.92
CA PRO A 351 -12.42 11.99 -4.27
C PRO A 351 -13.96 12.05 -4.30
N ASP A 352 -14.61 11.63 -3.23
CA ASP A 352 -16.05 11.37 -3.07
C ASP A 352 -16.78 12.40 -2.20
N VAL A 353 -16.10 13.44 -1.74
CA VAL A 353 -16.74 14.57 -1.03
C VAL A 353 -16.21 15.91 -1.54
N THR A 354 -17.05 16.94 -1.58
CA THR A 354 -16.65 18.31 -1.95
C THR A 354 -17.45 19.36 -1.18
N MET A 355 -16.90 20.56 -0.99
CA MET A 355 -17.66 21.73 -0.55
C MET A 355 -18.31 22.47 -1.74
N ASN A 356 -18.00 22.09 -2.97
CA ASN A 356 -18.58 22.71 -4.17
C ASN A 356 -19.97 22.14 -4.50
N GLY A 357 -21.02 22.94 -4.28
CA GLY A 357 -22.40 22.56 -4.62
C GLY A 357 -22.77 22.73 -6.10
N THR A 358 -21.83 23.12 -6.96
CA THR A 358 -22.08 23.35 -8.40
C THR A 358 -21.59 22.16 -9.24
N ARG A 359 -21.83 22.18 -10.57
CA ARG A 359 -21.38 21.08 -11.45
C ARG A 359 -19.86 20.98 -11.57
N SER A 360 -19.10 21.96 -11.08
CA SER A 360 -17.62 21.96 -11.10
C SER A 360 -17.00 21.12 -9.98
N VAL A 361 -17.57 19.95 -9.68
CA VAL A 361 -17.06 18.99 -8.69
C VAL A 361 -15.95 18.08 -9.25
N LYS A 362 -15.33 17.30 -8.37
CA LYS A 362 -14.27 16.33 -8.70
C LYS A 362 -14.73 15.27 -9.71
N TRP A 363 -15.96 14.78 -9.55
CA TRP A 363 -16.57 13.75 -10.41
C TRP A 363 -17.46 14.33 -11.53
N ARG A 364 -17.28 15.61 -11.90
CA ARG A 364 -18.13 16.29 -12.90
C ARG A 364 -18.33 15.53 -14.21
N GLY A 365 -17.33 14.77 -14.64
CA GLY A 365 -17.36 14.00 -15.89
C GLY A 365 -18.31 12.80 -15.86
N LEU A 366 -18.78 12.41 -14.68
CA LEU A 366 -19.73 11.31 -14.48
C LEU A 366 -21.17 11.79 -14.30
N ILE A 367 -21.40 13.11 -14.15
CA ILE A 367 -22.73 13.67 -14.00
C ILE A 367 -23.38 13.82 -15.38
N ALA A 368 -24.47 13.10 -15.63
CA ALA A 368 -25.25 13.27 -16.86
C ALA A 368 -25.73 14.73 -17.04
N ALA A 369 -25.78 15.18 -18.29
CA ALA A 369 -26.16 16.56 -18.62
C ALA A 369 -27.57 16.92 -18.13
N SER A 370 -28.48 15.94 -18.07
CA SER A 370 -29.86 16.09 -17.60
C SER A 370 -30.00 16.12 -16.07
N THR A 371 -29.02 15.64 -15.32
CA THR A 371 -29.08 15.59 -13.85
C THR A 371 -28.98 16.99 -13.26
N PRO A 372 -29.98 17.53 -12.56
CA PRO A 372 -29.91 18.84 -11.89
C PRO A 372 -28.84 18.87 -10.80
N VAL A 373 -28.20 20.03 -10.63
CA VAL A 373 -27.14 20.25 -9.63
C VAL A 373 -27.43 21.58 -8.89
N PRO A 374 -27.52 21.60 -7.55
CA PRO A 374 -27.50 20.45 -6.63
C PRO A 374 -28.60 19.43 -6.92
N THR A 375 -28.34 18.17 -6.61
CA THR A 375 -29.27 17.05 -6.87
C THR A 375 -30.09 16.79 -5.62
N SER A 376 -31.42 16.83 -5.76
CA SER A 376 -32.35 16.58 -4.66
C SER A 376 -32.35 15.10 -4.26
N ALA A 377 -32.28 14.82 -2.95
CA ALA A 377 -32.47 13.47 -2.42
C ALA A 377 -33.89 12.95 -2.70
N GLY A 378 -34.02 11.66 -2.96
CA GLY A 378 -35.28 10.98 -3.28
C GLY A 378 -35.82 11.26 -4.68
N ALA A 379 -35.19 12.16 -5.45
CA ALA A 379 -35.65 12.52 -6.79
C ALA A 379 -35.13 11.56 -7.89
N TYR A 380 -34.07 10.81 -7.62
CA TYR A 380 -33.40 9.94 -8.58
C TYR A 380 -33.13 8.56 -7.98
N PRO A 381 -33.09 7.49 -8.80
CA PRO A 381 -32.65 6.18 -8.32
C PRO A 381 -31.23 6.25 -7.74
N ASN A 382 -30.99 5.50 -6.66
CA ASN A 382 -29.67 5.40 -6.08
C ASN A 382 -28.62 4.90 -7.11
N GLY A 383 -27.42 5.48 -7.10
CA GLY A 383 -26.39 5.29 -8.13
C GLY A 383 -26.42 6.32 -9.26
N THR A 384 -27.46 7.17 -9.35
CA THR A 384 -27.41 8.37 -10.19
C THR A 384 -26.32 9.31 -9.67
N VAL A 385 -25.32 9.59 -10.49
CA VAL A 385 -24.23 10.50 -10.11
C VAL A 385 -24.71 11.95 -10.22
N GLY A 386 -24.65 12.67 -9.11
CA GLY A 386 -25.12 14.04 -8.93
C GLY A 386 -24.28 14.80 -7.91
N VAL A 387 -24.88 15.81 -7.27
CA VAL A 387 -24.26 16.60 -6.20
C VAL A 387 -25.26 16.69 -5.05
N PHE A 388 -25.27 15.68 -4.20
CA PHE A 388 -26.25 15.54 -3.11
C PHE A 388 -25.73 16.23 -1.86
N GLN A 389 -26.52 17.12 -1.27
CA GLN A 389 -26.14 17.82 -0.03
C GLN A 389 -26.07 16.84 1.15
N GLY A 390 -25.07 17.03 2.00
CA GLY A 390 -24.81 16.19 3.16
C GLY A 390 -23.67 15.20 2.89
N ALA A 391 -22.54 15.37 3.57
CA ALA A 391 -21.38 14.47 3.46
C ALA A 391 -20.34 14.80 4.55
N GLN A 392 -19.44 13.85 4.85
CA GLN A 392 -18.33 14.01 5.80
C GLN A 392 -18.75 14.78 7.05
N TYR A 393 -19.81 14.23 7.67
CA TYR A 393 -20.39 14.64 8.95
C TYR A 393 -21.17 15.97 8.94
N CYS A 394 -21.24 16.62 7.78
CA CYS A 394 -21.90 17.90 7.61
C CYS A 394 -23.23 17.76 6.88
N ALA A 395 -24.35 18.05 7.56
CA ALA A 395 -25.69 18.12 6.98
C ALA A 395 -25.83 19.18 5.86
N SER A 396 -24.94 20.18 5.83
CA SER A 396 -24.89 21.21 4.80
C SER A 396 -23.46 21.70 4.56
N GLY A 397 -23.21 22.31 3.41
CA GLY A 397 -21.88 22.84 3.05
C GLY A 397 -20.92 21.81 2.45
N LYS A 398 -21.24 20.52 2.51
CA LYS A 398 -20.56 19.44 1.78
C LYS A 398 -21.54 18.61 0.97
N TYR A 399 -21.01 17.96 -0.06
CA TYR A 399 -21.77 17.21 -1.05
C TYR A 399 -21.08 15.89 -1.39
N ARG A 400 -21.90 14.87 -1.64
CA ARG A 400 -21.50 13.51 -2.05
C ARG A 400 -21.99 13.18 -3.47
N PRO A 401 -21.40 12.19 -4.15
CA PRO A 401 -21.66 11.92 -5.56
C PRO A 401 -22.95 11.15 -5.82
N THR A 402 -23.43 10.36 -4.87
CA THR A 402 -24.64 9.55 -5.03
C THR A 402 -25.54 9.71 -3.81
N GLU A 403 -26.82 9.36 -3.94
CA GLU A 403 -27.74 9.48 -2.81
C GLU A 403 -27.32 8.59 -1.63
N ASN A 404 -26.86 7.37 -1.90
CA ASN A 404 -26.33 6.46 -0.91
C ASN A 404 -25.25 5.55 -1.51
N SER A 405 -24.19 5.29 -0.75
CA SER A 405 -23.11 4.37 -1.10
C SER A 405 -22.68 3.55 0.12
N ARG A 406 -21.78 2.58 -0.06
CA ARG A 406 -21.13 1.89 1.06
C ARG A 406 -20.45 2.84 2.05
N MET A 407 -19.93 3.98 1.58
CA MET A 407 -19.30 5.01 2.43
C MET A 407 -20.32 5.84 3.21
N ARG A 408 -21.62 5.61 3.01
CA ARG A 408 -22.70 6.24 3.76
C ARG A 408 -23.48 5.25 4.62
N MET A 409 -23.69 4.04 4.12
CA MET A 409 -24.49 3.00 4.78
C MET A 409 -24.05 1.61 4.31
N LEU A 410 -23.89 0.68 5.25
CA LEU A 410 -23.48 -0.69 4.95
C LEU A 410 -24.50 -1.42 4.07
N GLY A 411 -24.04 -2.36 3.24
CA GLY A 411 -24.89 -3.15 2.35
C GLY A 411 -25.36 -2.41 1.07
N TYR A 412 -24.89 -1.18 0.85
CA TYR A 412 -25.09 -0.46 -0.41
C TYR A 412 -23.89 -0.64 -1.36
N PRO A 413 -24.08 -0.52 -2.68
CA PRO A 413 -22.98 -0.53 -3.63
C PRO A 413 -21.99 0.64 -3.41
N TRP A 414 -20.77 0.50 -3.93
CA TRP A 414 -19.76 1.56 -3.95
C TRP A 414 -20.15 2.73 -4.86
N HIS A 415 -20.72 2.41 -6.04
CA HIS A 415 -21.03 3.32 -7.14
C HIS A 415 -19.82 3.99 -7.80
N ALA A 416 -20.06 4.55 -8.98
CA ALA A 416 -19.04 4.88 -9.97
C ALA A 416 -17.91 5.80 -9.49
N VAL A 417 -18.17 6.71 -8.55
CA VAL A 417 -17.13 7.61 -8.03
C VAL A 417 -16.16 6.87 -7.12
N ASN A 418 -16.67 6.05 -6.21
CA ASN A 418 -15.86 5.28 -5.28
C ASN A 418 -15.16 4.12 -5.99
N GLU A 419 -15.84 3.46 -6.92
CA GLU A 419 -15.25 2.45 -7.80
C GLU A 419 -14.14 3.04 -8.68
N GLY A 420 -14.34 4.26 -9.19
CA GLY A 420 -13.33 4.98 -9.97
C GLY A 420 -12.11 5.37 -9.14
N ALA A 421 -12.28 5.70 -7.85
CA ALA A 421 -11.17 5.94 -6.92
C ALA A 421 -10.39 4.66 -6.65
N ALA A 422 -11.08 3.56 -6.34
CA ALA A 422 -10.46 2.25 -6.15
C ALA A 422 -9.70 1.78 -7.40
N ALA A 423 -10.28 1.95 -8.59
CA ALA A 423 -9.63 1.61 -9.86
C ALA A 423 -8.32 2.39 -10.07
N LYS A 424 -8.26 3.68 -9.68
CA LYS A 424 -7.02 4.46 -9.73
C LYS A 424 -5.95 3.92 -8.80
N VAL A 425 -6.34 3.44 -7.62
CA VAL A 425 -5.41 2.80 -6.68
C VAL A 425 -4.88 1.49 -7.24
N PHE A 426 -5.74 0.59 -7.71
CA PHE A 426 -5.32 -0.65 -8.36
C PHE A 426 -4.41 -0.39 -9.57
N ALA A 427 -4.65 0.69 -10.32
CA ALA A 427 -3.81 1.11 -11.43
C ALA A 427 -2.37 1.47 -11.02
N GLN A 428 -2.13 1.90 -9.77
CA GLN A 428 -0.77 2.16 -9.28
C GLN A 428 0.03 0.85 -9.13
N TYR A 429 -0.63 -0.25 -8.78
CA TYR A 429 -0.02 -1.57 -8.71
C TYR A 429 0.18 -2.20 -10.09
N THR A 430 -0.70 -1.92 -11.06
CA THR A 430 -0.56 -2.45 -12.43
C THR A 430 0.37 -1.64 -13.33
N GLY A 431 0.61 -0.36 -13.01
CA GLY A 431 1.45 0.56 -13.78
C GLY A 431 2.77 0.98 -13.11
N GLY A 432 3.05 0.55 -11.88
CA GLY A 432 4.19 1.03 -11.08
C GLY A 432 5.39 0.08 -10.96
N GLY A 433 5.24 -1.21 -11.24
CA GLY A 433 6.30 -2.21 -11.06
C GLY A 433 6.75 -2.81 -12.39
N GLY A 434 7.65 -2.16 -13.11
CA GLY A 434 8.37 -2.84 -14.18
C GLY A 434 9.09 -4.07 -13.61
N ILE A 435 9.16 -5.15 -14.39
CA ILE A 435 9.96 -6.32 -14.05
C ILE A 435 11.41 -5.85 -14.03
N THR A 436 12.04 -5.92 -12.87
CA THR A 436 13.46 -5.56 -12.72
C THR A 436 14.32 -6.79 -12.87
N GLN A 437 15.23 -6.76 -13.84
CA GLN A 437 16.26 -7.76 -14.04
C GLN A 437 17.63 -7.14 -13.88
N THR A 438 18.45 -7.73 -13.02
CA THR A 438 19.84 -7.34 -12.81
C THR A 438 20.81 -8.34 -13.41
N GLY A 439 22.01 -7.89 -13.75
CA GLY A 439 23.09 -8.77 -14.19
C GLY A 439 24.44 -8.05 -14.21
N VAL A 440 25.48 -8.76 -14.64
CA VAL A 440 26.83 -8.19 -14.84
C VAL A 440 27.25 -8.46 -16.27
N LEU A 441 27.71 -7.41 -16.96
CA LEU A 441 28.25 -7.52 -18.31
C LEU A 441 29.74 -7.18 -18.31
N ALA A 442 30.51 -7.99 -19.02
CA ALA A 442 31.84 -7.59 -19.48
C ALA A 442 31.70 -6.60 -20.65
N SER A 443 32.70 -5.74 -20.87
CA SER A 443 32.77 -4.87 -22.05
C SER A 443 32.60 -5.69 -23.33
N GLY A 444 31.69 -5.28 -24.20
CA GLY A 444 31.28 -6.01 -25.41
C GLY A 444 30.23 -7.11 -25.18
N GLY A 445 29.86 -7.41 -23.94
CA GLY A 445 28.90 -8.44 -23.58
C GLY A 445 27.45 -8.00 -23.75
N THR A 446 26.55 -8.98 -23.81
CA THR A 446 25.10 -8.78 -23.93
C THR A 446 24.31 -9.66 -22.96
N ALA A 447 23.10 -9.21 -22.60
CA ALA A 447 22.13 -9.98 -21.84
C ALA A 447 20.71 -9.71 -22.37
N TYR A 448 19.78 -10.63 -22.10
CA TYR A 448 18.40 -10.56 -22.59
C TYR A 448 17.41 -10.45 -21.44
N ALA A 449 16.34 -9.70 -21.65
CA ALA A 449 15.22 -9.55 -20.73
C ALA A 449 13.89 -9.84 -21.46
N PRO A 450 13.07 -10.80 -20.98
CA PRO A 450 13.29 -11.63 -19.80
C PRO A 450 14.50 -12.57 -19.92
N SER A 451 15.21 -12.82 -18.82
CA SER A 451 16.33 -13.78 -18.74
C SER A 451 15.86 -15.22 -18.55
N ALA A 452 14.62 -15.42 -18.12
CA ALA A 452 14.00 -16.73 -18.00
C ALA A 452 13.63 -17.26 -19.40
N SER A 453 13.83 -18.57 -19.61
CA SER A 453 13.36 -19.26 -20.82
C SER A 453 11.84 -19.05 -20.99
N PRO A 454 11.37 -18.63 -22.18
CA PRO A 454 12.01 -18.72 -23.49
C PRO A 454 12.85 -17.48 -23.92
N GLY A 455 13.08 -16.52 -23.02
CA GLY A 455 13.89 -15.31 -23.30
C GLY A 455 13.12 -14.15 -23.94
N TRP A 456 11.79 -14.24 -23.98
CA TRP A 456 10.87 -13.25 -24.55
C TRP A 456 9.49 -13.33 -23.87
N GLY A 457 8.71 -12.27 -23.97
CA GLY A 457 7.35 -12.17 -23.43
C GLY A 457 6.34 -11.66 -24.47
N GLN A 458 5.07 -12.01 -24.30
CA GLN A 458 3.99 -11.47 -25.12
C GLN A 458 3.47 -10.17 -24.50
N ALA A 459 3.20 -9.15 -25.32
CA ALA A 459 2.64 -7.85 -24.93
C ALA A 459 1.36 -7.53 -25.73
N ALA A 460 0.41 -6.83 -25.11
CA ALA A 460 -0.70 -6.14 -25.77
C ALA A 460 -0.22 -4.82 -26.41
N ALA A 461 -1.08 -4.22 -27.24
CA ALA A 461 -0.83 -2.89 -27.77
C ALA A 461 -0.83 -1.84 -26.65
N GLY A 462 0.25 -1.07 -26.51
CA GLY A 462 0.39 -0.09 -25.42
C GLY A 462 1.82 0.40 -25.21
N ALA A 463 2.02 1.18 -24.15
CA ALA A 463 3.36 1.68 -23.80
C ALA A 463 4.25 0.56 -23.27
N PHE A 464 5.44 0.44 -23.85
CA PHE A 464 6.55 -0.38 -23.39
C PHE A 464 7.64 0.56 -22.85
N THR A 465 7.98 0.44 -21.58
CA THR A 465 8.99 1.29 -20.93
C THR A 465 10.14 0.42 -20.44
N LEU A 466 11.37 0.84 -20.71
CA LEU A 466 12.60 0.19 -20.27
C LEU A 466 13.52 1.22 -19.62
N ASN A 467 13.81 1.03 -18.34
CA ASN A 467 14.71 1.86 -17.57
C ASN A 467 15.96 1.04 -17.23
N LEU A 468 17.07 1.35 -17.91
CA LEU A 468 18.37 0.74 -17.69
C LEU A 468 19.19 1.65 -16.77
N SER A 469 19.77 1.08 -15.73
CA SER A 469 20.80 1.68 -14.90
C SER A 469 22.07 0.85 -14.99
N GLY A 470 23.22 1.49 -15.15
CA GLY A 470 24.52 0.85 -15.31
C GLY A 470 25.55 1.40 -14.34
N LYS A 471 26.63 0.65 -14.11
CA LYS A 471 27.77 1.13 -13.32
C LYS A 471 28.31 2.45 -13.90
N VAL A 472 28.59 3.43 -13.04
CA VAL A 472 29.24 4.69 -13.44
C VAL A 472 30.54 4.42 -14.19
N GLY A 473 30.72 5.08 -15.34
CA GLY A 473 31.88 4.89 -16.22
C GLY A 473 31.72 3.77 -17.25
N THR A 474 30.56 3.10 -17.32
CA THR A 474 30.20 2.23 -18.45
C THR A 474 29.27 2.95 -19.43
N ASN A 475 29.21 2.43 -20.66
CA ASN A 475 28.22 2.79 -21.65
C ASN A 475 27.36 1.56 -21.94
N PHE A 476 26.25 1.44 -21.21
CA PHE A 476 25.28 0.38 -21.45
C PHE A 476 24.13 0.90 -22.30
N GLN A 477 23.65 0.05 -23.20
CA GLN A 477 22.52 0.35 -24.08
C GLN A 477 21.44 -0.72 -23.92
N VAL A 478 20.19 -0.31 -24.11
CA VAL A 478 19.07 -1.24 -24.23
C VAL A 478 18.41 -1.10 -25.60
N SER A 479 18.16 -2.23 -26.25
CA SER A 479 17.43 -2.36 -27.50
C SER A 479 16.21 -3.25 -27.31
N LEU A 480 15.06 -2.87 -27.85
CA LEU A 480 13.83 -3.65 -27.84
C LEU A 480 13.66 -4.36 -29.19
N TYR A 481 13.31 -5.63 -29.16
CA TYR A 481 13.06 -6.48 -30.33
C TYR A 481 11.63 -7.00 -30.33
N GLN A 482 11.03 -7.09 -31.52
CA GLN A 482 9.70 -7.67 -31.74
C GLN A 482 9.78 -8.85 -32.72
N TRP A 483 9.03 -9.91 -32.48
CA TRP A 483 8.88 -11.02 -33.42
C TRP A 483 7.92 -10.65 -34.56
N GLY A 484 8.38 -10.79 -35.80
CA GLY A 484 7.60 -10.56 -37.01
C GLY A 484 7.73 -11.71 -38.03
N ALA A 485 7.25 -11.48 -39.25
CA ALA A 485 7.20 -12.50 -40.31
C ALA A 485 8.58 -13.12 -40.67
N ASN A 486 9.65 -12.35 -40.49
CA ASN A 486 11.03 -12.75 -40.81
C ASN A 486 11.89 -12.99 -39.55
N GLY A 487 11.26 -13.17 -38.38
CA GLY A 487 11.93 -13.36 -37.10
C GLY A 487 12.02 -12.09 -36.24
N TRP A 488 12.98 -12.05 -35.31
CA TRP A 488 13.19 -10.93 -34.38
C TRP A 488 13.79 -9.70 -35.08
N ALA A 489 13.13 -8.55 -34.98
CA ALA A 489 13.60 -7.28 -35.50
C ALA A 489 13.72 -6.23 -34.38
N GLN A 490 14.78 -5.43 -34.38
CA GLN A 490 14.93 -4.32 -33.43
C GLN A 490 13.92 -3.22 -33.78
N VAL A 491 13.06 -2.85 -32.82
CA VAL A 491 12.01 -1.84 -32.99
C VAL A 491 12.30 -0.53 -32.27
N ALA A 492 13.17 -0.55 -31.26
CA ALA A 492 13.59 0.64 -30.53
C ALA A 492 14.96 0.45 -29.88
N ALA A 493 15.72 1.52 -29.64
CA ALA A 493 16.99 1.47 -28.94
C ALA A 493 17.30 2.78 -28.22
N SER A 494 17.95 2.69 -27.06
CA SER A 494 18.41 3.84 -26.28
C SER A 494 19.60 4.53 -26.95
N GLN A 495 19.73 5.86 -26.78
CA GLN A 495 20.80 6.66 -27.38
C GLN A 495 21.79 7.22 -26.35
N GLY A 496 22.95 7.69 -26.83
CA GLY A 496 23.98 8.38 -26.04
C GLY A 496 24.96 7.46 -25.29
N THR A 497 25.83 8.04 -24.46
CA THR A 497 26.93 7.33 -23.76
C THR A 497 26.73 7.14 -22.25
N SER A 498 25.64 7.68 -21.69
CA SER A 498 25.28 7.52 -20.27
C SER A 498 25.08 6.03 -19.90
N PRO A 499 25.52 5.58 -18.71
CA PRO A 499 25.20 4.24 -18.20
C PRO A 499 23.71 4.05 -17.88
N ASN A 500 22.97 5.16 -17.69
CA ASN A 500 21.55 5.16 -17.40
C ASN A 500 20.75 5.57 -18.64
N LYS A 501 19.75 4.79 -19.01
CA LYS A 501 18.89 4.98 -20.18
C LYS A 501 17.42 4.79 -19.83
N THR A 502 16.58 5.62 -20.42
CA THR A 502 15.14 5.35 -20.51
C THR A 502 14.76 5.21 -21.97
N LEU A 503 14.04 4.15 -22.29
CA LEU A 503 13.48 3.88 -23.61
C LEU A 503 11.98 3.65 -23.46
N THR A 504 11.19 4.45 -24.15
CA THR A 504 9.73 4.28 -24.23
C THR A 504 9.35 4.02 -25.67
N TYR A 505 8.52 2.99 -25.91
CA TYR A 505 8.05 2.59 -27.22
C TYR A 505 6.57 2.25 -27.16
N ASN A 506 5.76 2.82 -28.05
CA ASN A 506 4.36 2.42 -28.19
C ASN A 506 4.31 1.14 -29.03
N ALA A 507 4.22 0.00 -28.34
CA ALA A 507 4.26 -1.33 -28.91
C ALA A 507 2.90 -1.75 -29.48
N PRO A 508 2.85 -2.33 -30.68
CA PRO A 508 1.74 -3.19 -31.10
C PRO A 508 1.62 -4.45 -30.22
N ALA A 509 0.52 -5.19 -30.33
CA ALA A 509 0.45 -6.51 -29.71
C ALA A 509 1.42 -7.50 -30.41
N GLY A 510 2.13 -8.31 -29.64
CA GLY A 510 3.12 -9.25 -30.20
C GLY A 510 4.07 -9.83 -29.17
N TYR A 511 5.13 -10.50 -29.63
CA TYR A 511 6.19 -11.03 -28.78
C TYR A 511 7.40 -10.11 -28.79
N TYR A 512 7.98 -9.87 -27.62
CA TYR A 512 9.05 -8.91 -27.39
C TYR A 512 10.14 -9.47 -26.48
N TYR A 513 11.38 -9.03 -26.71
CA TYR A 513 12.45 -9.10 -25.71
C TYR A 513 13.31 -7.84 -25.77
N ALA A 514 14.01 -7.53 -24.69
CA ALA A 514 15.00 -6.48 -24.64
C ALA A 514 16.42 -7.06 -24.57
N MET A 515 17.35 -6.46 -25.28
CA MET A 515 18.77 -6.77 -25.21
C MET A 515 19.50 -5.62 -24.51
N ILE A 516 20.26 -5.94 -23.48
CA ILE A 516 21.20 -5.04 -22.83
C ILE A 516 22.58 -5.30 -23.42
N SER A 517 23.28 -4.25 -23.83
CA SER A 517 24.62 -4.32 -24.43
C SER A 517 25.60 -3.43 -23.66
N ALA A 518 26.75 -3.98 -23.31
CA ALA A 518 27.86 -3.22 -22.75
C ALA A 518 28.76 -2.69 -23.87
N VAL A 519 28.47 -1.48 -24.39
CA VAL A 519 29.23 -0.88 -25.49
C VAL A 519 30.66 -0.56 -25.06
N THR A 520 30.84 0.04 -23.88
CA THR A 520 32.15 0.20 -23.25
C THR A 520 32.07 -0.01 -21.75
N GLY A 521 33.13 -0.57 -21.18
CA GLY A 521 33.24 -0.81 -19.74
C GLY A 521 32.51 -2.07 -19.28
N SER A 522 32.94 -2.60 -18.15
CA SER A 522 32.38 -3.81 -17.51
C SER A 522 31.73 -3.44 -16.18
N GLY A 523 30.59 -4.01 -15.86
CA GLY A 523 29.91 -3.71 -14.61
C GLY A 523 28.51 -4.30 -14.47
N ALA A 524 27.92 -4.08 -13.31
CA ALA A 524 26.54 -4.44 -13.03
C ALA A 524 25.57 -3.53 -13.78
N TYR A 525 24.45 -4.09 -14.22
CA TYR A 525 23.31 -3.39 -14.77
C TYR A 525 22.02 -3.78 -14.04
N SER A 526 21.04 -2.89 -14.06
CA SER A 526 19.65 -3.14 -13.67
C SER A 526 18.74 -2.65 -14.79
N LEU A 527 17.86 -3.50 -15.30
CA LEU A 527 16.86 -3.16 -16.29
C LEU A 527 15.47 -3.36 -15.71
N THR A 528 14.73 -2.28 -15.50
CA THR A 528 13.31 -2.31 -15.12
C THR A 528 12.46 -2.10 -16.37
N TYR A 529 11.66 -3.10 -16.75
CA TYR A 529 10.82 -3.01 -17.96
C TYR A 529 9.35 -3.30 -17.66
N SER A 530 8.46 -2.50 -18.24
CA SER A 530 7.01 -2.64 -18.12
C SER A 530 6.37 -2.60 -19.50
N TYR A 531 5.31 -3.38 -19.68
CA TYR A 531 4.51 -3.40 -20.90
C TYR A 531 3.09 -3.87 -20.59
N ALA A 532 2.13 -3.44 -21.40
CA ALA A 532 0.76 -3.93 -21.32
C ALA A 532 0.76 -5.45 -21.60
N LYS A 533 0.27 -6.26 -20.67
CA LYS A 533 0.11 -7.71 -20.90
C LYS A 533 -1.07 -7.97 -21.85
N PRO A 534 -1.03 -9.06 -22.64
CA PRO A 534 -2.08 -9.46 -23.58
C PRO A 534 -3.48 -9.52 -22.97
#